data_AF-A0A6L2PRJ5-F1
#
_entry.id   AF-A0A6L2PRJ5-F1
#
_cell.length_a   1.000
_cell.length_b   1.000
_cell.length_c   1.000
_cell.angle_alpha   90.00
_cell.angle_beta   90.00
_cell.angle_gamma   90.00
#
_symmetry.space_group_name_H-M   'P 1'
#
loop_
_entity.id
_entity.type
_entity.pdbx_description
1 polymer ?
#
loop_
_entity_poly.entity_id
_entity_poly.type
_entity_poly.pdbx_seq_one_letter_code
_entity_poly.pdbx_strand_id
1 'polypeptide(L)'
;LLRYWIQLLQFVTVLHVLNAHGTGVNTASANSGGSGGNSAGGNTPLMSTRIVQTRCGKLQGLVLPMENQRHLKPVEVFLGIPYATPPVGSNRFSPTRAPSPWDGVRIADTLGPVCPQRLPDISNETAALERMPKGRVEYLKRLLPYLKNQSEDCLYLNIYTPVQ
;
A
#
# COMPACT_ATOMS: atom_id res chain seq x y z
N LEU A 1 -11.41 -14.15 19.98
CA LEU A 1 -10.27 -15.08 19.79
C LEU A 1 -9.64 -14.94 18.39
N LEU A 2 -10.39 -15.00 17.28
CA LEU A 2 -9.85 -14.79 15.91
C LEU A 2 -9.26 -13.38 15.64
N ARG A 3 -9.76 -12.33 16.31
CA ARG A 3 -9.26 -10.95 16.14
C ARG A 3 -7.89 -10.71 16.76
N TYR A 4 -7.48 -11.51 17.75
CA TYR A 4 -6.19 -11.38 18.43
C TYR A 4 -5.04 -12.07 17.67
N TRP A 5 -5.34 -13.13 16.91
CA TRP A 5 -4.35 -13.87 16.14
C TRP A 5 -3.79 -13.09 14.95
N ILE A 6 -4.61 -12.24 14.32
CA ILE A 6 -4.19 -11.39 13.19
C ILE A 6 -3.22 -10.28 13.66
N GLN A 7 -3.37 -9.78 14.89
CA GLN A 7 -2.47 -8.75 15.43
C GLN A 7 -1.11 -9.32 15.86
N LEU A 8 -1.03 -10.58 16.31
CA LEU A 8 0.23 -11.17 16.75
C LEU A 8 1.17 -11.53 15.58
N LEU A 9 0.63 -11.87 14.41
CA LEU A 9 1.43 -12.21 13.22
C LEU A 9 2.13 -11.00 12.58
N GLN A 10 1.65 -9.78 12.84
CA GLN A 10 2.27 -8.54 12.35
C GLN A 10 3.63 -8.26 13.03
N PHE A 11 3.83 -8.70 14.28
CA PHE A 11 5.03 -8.37 15.07
C PHE A 11 6.24 -9.30 14.82
N VAL A 12 6.01 -10.58 14.53
CA VAL A 12 7.12 -11.56 14.46
C VAL A 12 7.88 -11.51 13.12
N THR A 13 7.23 -11.06 12.05
CA THR A 13 7.82 -11.10 10.69
C THR A 13 8.78 -9.93 10.40
N VAL A 14 8.75 -8.86 11.21
CA VAL A 14 9.60 -7.67 11.01
C VAL A 14 11.05 -7.92 11.48
N LEU A 15 11.31 -8.88 12.35
CA LEU A 15 12.65 -9.08 12.93
C LEU A 15 13.57 -10.04 12.15
N HIS A 16 13.06 -10.82 11.20
CA HIS A 16 13.82 -11.90 10.55
C HIS A 16 14.36 -11.61 9.14
N VAL A 17 14.12 -10.42 8.57
CA VAL A 17 14.54 -10.11 7.18
C VAL A 17 15.81 -9.24 7.12
N LEU A 18 16.44 -8.92 8.26
CA LEU A 18 17.61 -8.05 8.32
C LEU A 18 18.97 -8.71 8.08
N ASN A 19 19.04 -9.97 7.64
CA ASN A 19 20.33 -10.60 7.28
C ASN A 19 20.24 -11.37 5.96
N ALA A 20 20.43 -10.64 4.87
CA ALA A 20 20.96 -11.21 3.63
C ALA A 20 21.66 -10.11 2.82
N HIS A 21 22.96 -9.96 3.04
CA HIS A 21 23.87 -9.32 2.10
C HIS A 21 23.84 -10.08 0.76
N GLY A 22 23.86 -9.34 -0.36
CA GLY A 22 23.95 -9.93 -1.69
C GLY A 22 24.17 -8.88 -2.77
N THR A 23 25.41 -8.76 -3.21
CA THR A 23 25.97 -7.91 -4.27
C THR A 23 25.35 -8.11 -5.65
N GLY A 24 25.26 -7.06 -6.46
CA GLY A 24 25.07 -7.20 -7.90
C GLY A 24 24.63 -5.94 -8.63
N VAL A 25 25.59 -5.23 -9.21
CA VAL A 25 25.41 -4.14 -10.18
C VAL A 25 24.84 -4.70 -11.48
N ASN A 26 23.90 -3.99 -12.13
CA ASN A 26 23.89 -3.88 -13.59
C ASN A 26 23.04 -2.69 -14.06
N THR A 27 23.71 -1.83 -14.82
CA THR A 27 23.22 -0.71 -15.62
C THR A 27 22.40 -1.19 -16.82
N ALA A 28 21.28 -0.53 -17.11
CA ALA A 28 20.74 -0.46 -18.47
C ALA A 28 19.97 0.85 -18.65
N SER A 29 20.52 1.70 -19.52
CA SER A 29 19.89 2.86 -20.12
C SER A 29 18.94 2.39 -21.22
N ALA A 30 17.75 2.97 -21.30
CA ALA A 30 16.97 3.01 -22.54
C ALA A 30 16.12 4.28 -22.56
N ASN A 31 16.47 5.16 -23.51
CA ASN A 31 15.80 6.40 -23.84
C ASN A 31 14.78 6.12 -24.96
N SER A 32 13.56 6.64 -24.84
CA SER A 32 12.66 6.85 -25.99
C SER A 32 11.69 8.00 -25.68
N GLY A 33 11.73 9.02 -26.54
CA GLY A 33 10.91 10.22 -26.43
C GLY A 33 9.52 10.07 -27.06
N GLY A 34 8.61 10.99 -26.71
CA GLY A 34 7.31 11.15 -27.35
C GLY A 34 6.30 11.99 -26.57
N SER A 35 6.35 13.31 -26.79
CA SER A 35 5.31 14.35 -26.77
C SER A 35 4.01 14.27 -25.94
N GLY A 36 3.76 15.35 -25.18
CA GLY A 36 2.55 16.16 -25.29
C GLY A 36 1.52 16.10 -24.14
N GLY A 37 1.36 17.20 -23.40
CA GLY A 37 0.15 17.46 -22.60
C GLY A 37 0.37 18.27 -21.31
N ASN A 38 0.06 19.57 -21.34
CA ASN A 38 0.01 20.44 -20.17
C ASN A 38 -1.03 19.98 -19.15
N SER A 39 -0.64 19.90 -17.87
CA SER A 39 -1.57 20.04 -16.73
C SER A 39 -0.80 20.60 -15.54
N ALA A 40 -1.16 21.83 -15.17
CA ALA A 40 -0.65 22.54 -14.00
C ALA A 40 -1.25 21.93 -12.72
N GLY A 41 -0.43 21.16 -12.04
CA GLY A 41 -0.58 20.67 -10.68
C GLY A 41 0.78 20.06 -10.36
N GLY A 42 1.44 20.50 -9.28
CA GLY A 42 2.86 20.19 -9.03
C GLY A 42 3.16 18.69 -9.06
N ASN A 43 3.54 18.19 -10.24
CA ASN A 43 3.94 16.80 -10.46
C ASN A 43 5.45 16.76 -10.23
N THR A 44 5.88 16.69 -8.98
CA THR A 44 7.22 16.17 -8.73
C THR A 44 7.24 14.74 -9.29
N PRO A 45 8.10 14.41 -10.27
CA PRO A 45 8.11 13.07 -10.83
C PRO A 45 8.46 12.08 -9.73
N LEU A 46 7.49 11.24 -9.37
CA LEU A 46 7.69 10.14 -8.43
C LEU A 46 8.69 9.18 -9.06
N MET A 47 9.89 9.09 -8.49
CA MET A 47 10.92 8.20 -8.99
C MET A 47 10.54 6.76 -8.65
N SER A 48 10.80 5.82 -9.56
CA SER A 48 10.61 4.39 -9.26
C SER A 48 11.73 3.89 -8.35
N THR A 49 11.41 2.96 -7.45
CA THR A 49 12.44 2.31 -6.62
C THR A 49 13.30 1.37 -7.46
N ARG A 50 14.40 0.89 -6.86
CA ARG A 50 15.04 -0.33 -7.32
C ARG A 50 14.05 -1.50 -7.30
N ILE A 51 14.30 -2.50 -8.15
CA ILE A 51 13.52 -3.74 -8.15
C ILE A 51 13.95 -4.57 -6.94
N VAL A 52 12.97 -4.96 -6.11
CA VAL A 52 13.19 -5.77 -4.91
C VAL A 52 12.68 -7.20 -5.16
N GLN A 53 13.54 -8.20 -4.94
CA GLN A 53 13.15 -9.60 -5.02
C GLN A 53 12.51 -10.04 -3.71
N THR A 54 11.30 -10.61 -3.78
CA THR A 54 10.63 -11.26 -2.65
C THR A 54 10.51 -12.76 -2.87
N ARG A 55 9.97 -13.48 -1.88
CA ARG A 55 9.65 -14.92 -2.01
C ARG A 55 8.59 -15.21 -3.07
N CYS A 56 7.72 -14.24 -3.38
CA CYS A 56 6.58 -14.42 -4.28
C CYS A 56 6.81 -13.81 -5.68
N GLY A 57 7.85 -12.98 -5.84
CA GLY A 57 8.16 -12.35 -7.11
C GLY A 57 8.90 -11.03 -6.94
N LYS A 58 9.17 -10.35 -8.06
CA LYS A 58 9.85 -9.04 -8.08
C LYS A 58 8.84 -7.91 -7.90
N LEU A 59 9.24 -6.88 -7.15
CA LEU A 59 8.45 -5.70 -6.86
C LEU A 59 9.18 -4.42 -7.28
N GLN A 60 8.44 -3.44 -7.74
CA GLN A 60 8.93 -2.08 -7.95
C GLN A 60 7.91 -1.09 -7.37
N GLY A 61 8.35 -0.20 -6.49
CA GLY A 61 7.51 0.80 -5.84
C GLY A 61 7.88 2.22 -6.28
N LEU A 62 7.55 3.19 -5.43
CA LEU A 62 7.80 4.61 -5.61
C LEU A 62 8.78 5.14 -4.56
N VAL A 63 9.57 6.15 -4.89
CA VAL A 63 10.35 6.93 -3.94
C VAL A 63 9.63 8.25 -3.69
N LEU A 64 9.23 8.45 -2.44
CA LEU A 64 8.62 9.69 -1.97
C LEU A 64 9.71 10.63 -1.44
N PRO A 65 9.90 11.80 -2.07
CA PRO A 65 10.79 12.81 -1.52
C PRO A 65 10.17 13.46 -0.28
N MET A 66 10.98 13.72 0.74
CA MET A 66 10.54 14.43 1.95
C MET A 66 10.77 15.94 1.80
N GLU A 67 10.16 16.54 0.78
CA GLU A 67 10.41 17.94 0.37
C GLU A 67 10.20 18.95 1.51
N ASN A 68 9.14 18.76 2.30
CA ASN A 68 8.78 19.63 3.43
C ASN A 68 9.63 19.41 4.68
N GLN A 69 10.45 18.35 4.73
CA GLN A 69 11.31 18.03 5.86
C GLN A 69 12.71 17.64 5.37
N ARG A 70 13.50 18.66 5.03
CA ARG A 70 14.85 18.53 4.44
C ARG A 70 15.84 17.67 5.24
N HIS A 71 15.58 17.42 6.52
CA HIS A 71 16.40 16.57 7.39
C HIS A 71 16.04 15.08 7.32
N LEU A 72 14.93 14.73 6.69
CA LEU A 72 14.50 13.36 6.53
C LEU A 72 14.98 12.80 5.20
N LYS A 73 15.44 11.55 5.23
CA LYS A 73 15.75 10.80 4.02
C LYS A 73 14.46 10.52 3.22
N PRO A 74 14.53 10.45 1.88
CA PRO A 74 13.41 9.97 1.08
C PRO A 74 12.99 8.55 1.51
N VAL A 75 11.75 8.18 1.19
CA VAL A 75 11.15 6.91 1.59
C VAL A 75 10.80 6.09 0.35
N GLU A 76 11.27 4.84 0.28
CA GLU A 76 10.74 3.86 -0.68
C GLU A 76 9.40 3.33 -0.17
N VAL A 77 8.42 3.34 -1.05
CA VAL A 77 7.04 3.00 -0.78
C VAL A 77 6.59 1.92 -1.74
N PHE A 78 6.08 0.82 -1.18
CA PHE A 78 5.50 -0.28 -1.93
C PHE A 78 4.06 -0.47 -1.46
N LEU A 79 3.10 -0.25 -2.34
CA LEU A 79 1.67 -0.27 -2.05
C LEU A 79 0.99 -1.48 -2.67
N GLY A 80 -0.06 -1.97 -2.03
CA GLY A 80 -0.92 -3.00 -2.62
C GLY A 80 -0.22 -4.35 -2.84
N ILE A 81 0.72 -4.73 -1.97
CA ILE A 81 1.43 -6.00 -2.08
C ILE A 81 0.55 -7.12 -1.50
N PRO A 82 0.19 -8.16 -2.28
CA PRO A 82 -0.59 -9.28 -1.76
C PRO A 82 0.27 -10.07 -0.77
N TYR A 83 -0.26 -10.32 0.43
CA TYR A 83 0.43 -11.12 1.44
C TYR A 83 -0.25 -12.46 1.73
N ALA A 84 -1.44 -12.69 1.15
CA ALA A 84 -2.19 -13.92 1.29
C ALA A 84 -3.11 -14.15 0.09
N THR A 85 -3.60 -15.38 -0.06
CA THR A 85 -4.64 -15.71 -1.05
C THR A 85 -5.97 -15.01 -0.72
N PRO A 86 -6.71 -14.48 -1.72
CA PRO A 86 -7.99 -13.83 -1.48
C PRO A 86 -9.01 -14.73 -0.75
N PRO A 87 -9.69 -14.23 0.30
CA PRO A 87 -10.65 -15.00 1.10
C PRO A 87 -12.05 -15.02 0.46
N VAL A 88 -12.11 -15.21 -0.86
CA VAL A 88 -13.34 -15.18 -1.68
C VAL A 88 -13.81 -16.60 -2.01
N GLY A 89 -15.10 -16.76 -2.31
CA GLY A 89 -15.67 -18.04 -2.74
C GLY A 89 -15.47 -19.15 -1.69
N SER A 90 -14.88 -20.27 -2.10
CA SER A 90 -14.58 -21.41 -1.21
C SER A 90 -13.55 -21.10 -0.11
N ASN A 91 -12.75 -20.04 -0.26
CA ASN A 91 -11.79 -19.63 0.76
C ASN A 91 -12.43 -18.79 1.87
N ARG A 92 -13.70 -18.40 1.73
CA ARG A 92 -14.39 -17.60 2.75
C ARG A 92 -14.47 -18.40 4.05
N PHE A 93 -14.13 -17.73 5.17
CA PHE A 93 -14.08 -18.33 6.50
C PHE A 93 -13.06 -19.48 6.67
N SER A 94 -12.18 -19.69 5.69
CA SER A 94 -11.05 -20.60 5.80
C SER A 94 -9.79 -19.85 6.23
N PRO A 95 -8.80 -20.53 6.84
CA PRO A 95 -7.49 -19.94 7.09
C PRO A 95 -6.85 -19.42 5.79
N THR A 96 -6.17 -18.29 5.87
CA THR A 96 -5.46 -17.72 4.73
C THR A 96 -4.22 -18.55 4.38
N ARG A 97 -3.83 -18.54 3.10
CA ARG A 97 -2.64 -19.23 2.59
C ARG A 97 -1.66 -18.21 2.01
N ALA A 98 -0.41 -18.63 1.84
CA ALA A 98 0.59 -17.82 1.14
C ALA A 98 0.10 -17.46 -0.27
N PRO A 99 0.35 -16.23 -0.76
CA PRO A 99 -0.11 -15.80 -2.06
C PRO A 99 0.62 -16.60 -3.15
N SER A 100 -0.04 -16.79 -4.29
CA SER A 100 0.61 -17.39 -5.45
C SER A 100 1.78 -16.51 -5.91
N PRO A 101 2.93 -17.11 -6.29
CA PRO A 101 3.99 -16.33 -6.91
C PRO A 101 3.51 -15.75 -8.25
N TRP A 102 4.14 -14.65 -8.67
CA TRP A 102 3.90 -14.00 -9.95
C TRP A 102 5.18 -13.91 -10.77
N ASP A 103 5.01 -13.96 -12.09
CA ASP A 103 6.09 -13.74 -13.04
C ASP A 103 6.32 -12.25 -13.30
N GLY A 104 7.54 -11.92 -13.74
CA GLY A 104 7.92 -10.55 -14.06
C GLY A 104 8.03 -9.63 -12.84
N VAL A 105 7.90 -8.32 -13.08
CA VAL A 105 7.98 -7.28 -12.04
C VAL A 105 6.58 -6.74 -11.81
N ARG A 106 6.10 -6.84 -10.57
CA ARG A 106 4.82 -6.25 -10.15
C ARG A 106 5.06 -4.81 -9.70
N ILE A 107 4.31 -3.89 -10.29
CA ILE A 107 4.30 -2.49 -9.87
C ILE A 107 3.44 -2.37 -8.59
N ALA A 108 4.02 -1.78 -7.56
CA ALA A 108 3.47 -1.61 -6.22
C ALA A 108 3.39 -0.12 -5.89
N ASP A 109 2.69 0.63 -6.72
CA ASP A 109 2.56 2.10 -6.67
C ASP A 109 1.15 2.56 -6.27
N THR A 110 0.22 1.61 -6.13
CA THR A 110 -1.21 1.85 -5.94
C THR A 110 -1.74 1.06 -4.76
N LEU A 111 -2.65 1.69 -4.00
CA LEU A 111 -3.31 1.02 -2.87
C LEU A 111 -4.25 -0.07 -3.38
N GLY A 112 -4.20 -1.24 -2.74
CA GLY A 112 -5.22 -2.27 -2.90
C GLY A 112 -6.57 -1.83 -2.31
N PRO A 113 -7.67 -2.51 -2.67
CA PRO A 113 -8.98 -2.24 -2.07
C PRO A 113 -8.96 -2.55 -0.56
N VAL A 114 -9.74 -1.79 0.20
CA VAL A 114 -9.94 -2.07 1.64
C VAL A 114 -10.97 -3.20 1.82
N CYS A 115 -10.94 -3.84 2.99
CA CYS A 115 -11.90 -4.89 3.29
C CYS A 115 -13.33 -4.35 3.45
N PRO A 116 -14.36 -5.18 3.19
CA PRO A 116 -15.75 -4.73 3.24
C PRO A 116 -16.13 -4.30 4.64
N GLN A 117 -16.66 -3.08 4.77
CA GLN A 117 -17.10 -2.49 6.01
C GLN A 117 -18.30 -1.55 5.77
N ARG A 118 -19.23 -1.52 6.74
CA ARG A 118 -20.34 -0.55 6.70
C ARG A 118 -19.82 0.82 7.12
N LEU A 119 -19.72 1.72 6.15
CA LEU A 119 -19.32 3.10 6.40
C LEU A 119 -20.52 3.92 6.91
N PRO A 120 -20.31 4.82 7.88
CA PRO A 120 -21.36 5.75 8.30
C PRO A 120 -21.64 6.75 7.17
N ASP A 121 -22.93 7.02 6.93
CA ASP A 121 -23.33 8.11 6.04
C ASP A 121 -23.18 9.45 6.77
N ILE A 122 -22.35 10.33 6.19
CA ILE A 122 -22.11 11.69 6.69
C ILE A 122 -22.39 12.74 5.60
N SER A 123 -23.12 12.37 4.55
CA SER A 123 -23.52 13.28 3.48
C SER A 123 -24.27 14.50 4.02
N ASN A 124 -25.15 14.28 5.00
CA ASN A 124 -25.78 15.34 5.79
C ASN A 124 -25.01 15.55 7.11
N GLU A 125 -24.21 16.62 7.16
CA GLU A 125 -23.40 16.96 8.33
C GLU A 125 -24.24 17.28 9.58
N THR A 126 -25.39 17.93 9.43
CA THR A 126 -26.27 18.27 10.56
C THR A 126 -26.77 16.99 11.23
N ALA A 127 -27.30 16.05 10.43
CA ALA A 127 -27.76 14.76 10.93
C ALA A 127 -26.60 13.89 11.47
N ALA A 128 -25.38 14.05 10.94
CA ALA A 128 -24.20 13.37 11.46
C ALA A 128 -23.80 13.92 12.84
N LEU A 129 -23.82 15.25 13.02
CA LEU A 129 -23.45 15.92 14.27
C LEU A 129 -24.42 15.64 15.42
N GLU A 130 -25.69 15.33 15.13
CA GLU A 130 -26.65 14.84 16.12
C GLU A 130 -26.25 13.45 16.67
N ARG A 131 -25.59 12.63 15.84
CA ARG A 131 -25.26 11.23 16.18
C ARG A 131 -23.81 11.02 16.60
N MET A 132 -22.91 11.95 16.29
CA MET A 132 -21.49 11.82 16.62
C MET A 132 -20.79 13.18 16.84
N PRO A 133 -19.72 13.23 17.66
CA PRO A 133 -18.96 14.45 17.90
C PRO A 133 -18.33 15.02 16.62
N LYS A 134 -18.20 16.35 16.55
CA LYS A 134 -17.61 17.07 15.40
C LYS A 134 -16.24 16.52 14.97
N GLY A 135 -15.36 16.25 15.94
CA GLY A 135 -14.03 15.69 15.63
C GLY A 135 -14.08 14.33 14.92
N ARG A 136 -15.11 13.52 15.22
CA ARG A 136 -15.33 12.22 14.54
C ARG A 136 -15.85 12.42 13.11
N VAL A 137 -16.78 13.36 12.90
CA VAL A 137 -17.25 13.71 11.55
C VAL A 137 -16.08 14.16 10.69
N GLU A 138 -15.24 15.06 11.20
CA GLU A 138 -14.10 15.61 10.46
C GLU A 138 -12.99 14.58 10.19
N TYR A 139 -12.79 13.64 11.12
CA TYR A 139 -11.94 12.48 10.89
C TYR A 139 -12.50 11.58 9.76
N LEU A 140 -13.81 11.28 9.80
CA LEU A 140 -14.44 10.45 8.77
C LEU A 140 -14.44 11.14 7.40
N LYS A 141 -14.68 12.45 7.33
CA LYS A 141 -14.60 13.22 6.08
C LYS A 141 -13.24 13.05 5.39
N ARG A 142 -12.15 13.01 6.17
CA ARG A 142 -10.78 12.80 5.65
C ARG A 142 -10.54 11.35 5.22
N LEU A 143 -11.10 10.38 5.94
CA LEU A 143 -10.87 8.96 5.67
C LEU A 143 -11.74 8.38 4.56
N LEU A 144 -13.01 8.77 4.48
CA LEU A 144 -14.00 8.11 3.62
C LEU A 144 -13.54 7.98 2.16
N PRO A 145 -12.87 8.96 1.51
CA PRO A 145 -12.35 8.78 0.16
C PRO A 145 -11.47 7.54 -0.01
N TYR A 146 -10.63 7.22 0.99
CA TYR A 146 -9.75 6.05 0.99
C TYR A 146 -10.47 4.73 1.28
N LEU A 147 -11.69 4.79 1.83
CA LEU A 147 -12.48 3.61 2.20
C LEU A 147 -13.55 3.24 1.17
N LYS A 148 -13.70 4.02 0.08
CA LYS A 148 -14.73 3.79 -0.94
C LYS A 148 -14.48 2.53 -1.76
N ASN A 149 -13.22 2.24 -2.11
CA ASN A 149 -12.87 1.07 -2.91
C ASN A 149 -12.78 -0.17 -2.02
N GLN A 150 -13.90 -0.90 -1.88
CA GLN A 150 -13.99 -2.10 -1.04
C GLN A 150 -14.08 -3.38 -1.87
N SER A 151 -13.42 -4.44 -1.42
CA SER A 151 -13.49 -5.77 -2.02
C SER A 151 -13.29 -6.85 -0.96
N GLU A 152 -13.87 -8.04 -1.11
CA GLU A 152 -13.51 -9.20 -0.28
C GLU A 152 -12.07 -9.67 -0.56
N ASP A 153 -11.54 -9.43 -1.77
CA ASP A 153 -10.11 -9.52 -2.04
C ASP A 153 -9.41 -8.25 -1.55
N CYS A 154 -9.01 -8.23 -0.27
CA CYS A 154 -8.42 -7.07 0.41
C CYS A 154 -7.14 -7.40 1.19
N LEU A 155 -6.54 -8.59 1.01
CA LEU A 155 -5.38 -9.03 1.78
C LEU A 155 -4.07 -8.49 1.21
N TYR A 156 -3.95 -7.17 1.25
CA TYR A 156 -2.82 -6.39 0.78
C TYR A 156 -2.12 -5.67 1.95
N LEU A 157 -0.82 -5.44 1.82
CA LEU A 157 -0.04 -4.62 2.74
C LEU A 157 0.71 -3.53 1.99
N ASN A 158 1.13 -2.53 2.75
CA ASN A 158 1.94 -1.41 2.28
C ASN A 158 3.24 -1.37 3.10
N ILE A 159 4.37 -1.15 2.44
CA ILE A 159 5.70 -1.08 3.06
C ILE A 159 6.27 0.32 2.83
N TYR A 160 6.79 0.92 3.89
CA TYR A 160 7.47 2.21 3.87
C TYR A 160 8.84 2.02 4.53
N THR A 161 9.91 2.24 3.78
CA THR A 161 11.28 2.12 4.27
C THR A 161 12.08 3.35 3.86
N PRO A 162 13.00 3.87 4.69
CA PRO A 162 13.97 4.84 4.21
C PRO A 162 14.72 4.30 2.98
N VAL A 163 15.03 5.18 2.02
CA VAL A 163 15.88 4.83 0.88
C VAL A 163 17.23 4.27 1.38
N GLN A 164 17.66 3.18 0.75
CA GLN A 164 18.93 2.50 1.01
C GLN A 164 20.08 3.11 0.22
#